data_AF-A0A8J2KEG3-F1
#
_entry.id   AF-A0A8J2KEG3-F1
#
_cell.length_a   1.000
_cell.length_b   1.000
_cell.length_c   1.000
_cell.angle_alpha   90.00
_cell.angle_beta   90.00
_cell.angle_gamma   90.00
#
_symmetry.space_group_name_H-M   'P 1'
#
loop_
_entity.id
_entity.type
_entity.pdbx_description
1 polymer ?
#
loop_
_entity_poly.entity_id
_entity_poly.type
_entity_poly.pdbx_seq_one_letter_code
_entity_poly.pdbx_strand_id
1 'polypeptide(L)' 'AINLYDLPDDVQVIKVAETKIHDSYNDPEFDYNIGIITLAEPLIFRQNVQPIRLAIPTIEASGEVQDVLHALVTGAVS' A
#
# COMPACT_ATOMS: atom_id res chain seq x y z
N ALA A 1 -3.24 15.81 15.19
CA ALA A 1 -2.10 16.04 14.27
C ALA A 1 -0.90 15.29 14.82
N ILE A 2 -0.17 14.54 14.00
CA ILE A 2 1.07 13.86 14.42
C ILE A 2 2.16 14.92 14.54
N ASN A 3 2.83 14.97 15.68
CA ASN A 3 3.99 15.83 15.86
C ASN A 3 5.20 15.18 15.19
N LEU A 4 5.73 15.82 14.14
CA LEU A 4 6.82 15.25 13.34
C LEU A 4 8.14 15.13 14.11
N TYR A 5 8.30 15.89 15.20
CA TYR A 5 9.50 15.86 16.04
C TYR A 5 9.57 14.66 17.00
N ASP A 6 8.45 13.93 17.18
CA ASP A 6 8.38 12.78 18.09
C ASP A 6 8.58 11.44 17.35
N LEU A 7 8.94 11.49 16.06
CA LEU A 7 9.14 10.29 15.25
C LEU A 7 10.57 9.75 15.40
N PRO A 8 10.75 8.42 15.48
CA PRO A 8 12.06 7.81 15.42
C PRO A 8 12.85 8.21 14.16
N ASP A 9 14.18 8.24 14.26
CA ASP A 9 15.09 8.63 13.16
C ASP A 9 14.97 7.74 11.91
N ASP A 10 14.45 6.51 12.06
CA ASP A 10 14.26 5.57 10.97
C ASP A 10 12.91 5.72 10.25
N VAL A 11 12.05 6.65 10.70
CA VAL A 11 10.79 7.01 10.04
C VAL A 11 11.04 8.02 8.91
N GLN A 12 10.40 7.78 7.77
CA GLN A 12 10.40 8.69 6.63
C GLN A 12 9.01 9.28 6.44
N VAL A 13 8.89 10.60 6.54
CA VAL A 13 7.64 11.32 6.28
C VAL A 13 7.77 12.02 4.93
N ILE A 14 7.06 11.51 3.93
CA ILE A 14 7.10 12.03 2.56
C ILE A 14 5.73 12.58 2.18
N LYS A 15 5.72 13.75 1.53
CA LYS A 15 4.49 14.34 0.99
C LYS A 15 3.95 13.50 -0.15
N VAL A 16 2.64 13.42 -0.26
CA VAL A 16 1.95 12.88 -1.44
C VAL A 16 2.05 13.91 -2.57
N ALA A 17 2.50 13.46 -3.75
CA ALA A 17 2.44 14.27 -4.97
C ALA A 17 1.11 14.09 -5.69
N GLU A 18 0.65 12.84 -5.81
CA GLU A 18 -0.55 12.50 -6.56
C GLU A 18 -1.23 11.26 -5.97
N THR A 19 -2.55 11.21 -6.12
CA THR A 19 -3.37 10.02 -5.86
C THR A 19 -4.18 9.69 -7.10
N LYS A 20 -4.13 8.43 -7.54
CA LYS A 20 -4.95 7.92 -8.64
C LYS A 20 -5.76 6.72 -8.20
N ILE A 21 -7.09 6.82 -8.27
CA ILE A 21 -7.99 5.69 -8.09
C ILE A 21 -8.13 4.91 -9.41
N HIS A 22 -8.50 3.64 -9.34
CA HIS A 22 -8.80 2.88 -10.56
C HIS A 22 -9.97 3.51 -11.31
N ASP A 23 -9.84 3.73 -12.62
CA ASP A 23 -10.81 4.47 -13.44
C ASP A 23 -12.20 3.77 -13.49
N SER A 24 -12.24 2.46 -13.27
CA SER A 24 -13.46 1.64 -13.19
C SER A 24 -14.00 1.39 -11.78
N TYR A 25 -13.44 2.03 -10.74
CA TYR A 25 -13.95 1.88 -9.38
C TYR A 25 -15.44 2.27 -9.31
N ASN A 26 -16.25 1.46 -8.60
CA ASN A 26 -17.67 1.71 -8.41
C ASN A 26 -18.10 1.65 -6.93
N ASP A 27 -19.19 2.34 -6.62
CA ASP A 27 -19.85 2.41 -5.31
C ASP A 27 -21.36 2.25 -5.61
N PRO A 28 -22.08 1.27 -5.02
CA PRO A 28 -21.75 0.53 -3.80
C PRO A 28 -21.04 -0.83 -3.96
N GLU A 29 -20.77 -1.30 -5.18
CA GLU A 29 -20.25 -2.65 -5.37
C GLU A 29 -18.78 -2.80 -4.92
N PHE A 30 -18.03 -1.70 -4.81
CA PHE A 30 -16.62 -1.67 -4.45
C PHE A 30 -15.73 -2.53 -5.37
N ASP A 31 -16.14 -2.73 -6.62
CA ASP A 31 -15.31 -3.35 -7.65
C ASP A 31 -14.12 -2.44 -7.96
N TYR A 32 -12.99 -3.06 -8.34
CA TYR A 32 -11.74 -2.36 -8.64
C TYR A 32 -11.28 -1.43 -7.51
N ASN A 33 -11.53 -1.79 -6.25
CA ASN A 33 -11.12 -1.02 -5.06
C ASN A 33 -9.60 -1.06 -4.84
N ILE A 34 -8.90 -0.24 -5.63
CA ILE A 34 -7.46 -0.03 -5.57
C ILE A 34 -7.13 1.41 -5.96
N GLY A 35 -6.10 1.95 -5.33
CA GLY A 35 -5.53 3.25 -5.67
C GLY A 35 -4.00 3.24 -5.56
N ILE A 36 -3.36 4.13 -6.30
CA ILE A 36 -1.92 4.34 -6.29
C ILE A 36 -1.65 5.73 -5.73
N ILE A 37 -0.67 5.81 -4.83
CA ILE A 37 -0.13 7.06 -4.30
C ILE A 37 1.27 7.25 -4.87
N THR A 38 1.50 8.37 -5.54
CA THR A 38 2.83 8.78 -5.97
C THR A 38 3.42 9.72 -4.92
N LEU A 39 4.59 9.36 -4.42
CA LEU A 39 5.33 10.16 -3.44
C LEU A 39 6.03 11.34 -4.13
N ALA A 40 6.10 12.48 -3.45
CA ALA A 40 6.80 13.67 -3.97
C ALA A 40 8.31 13.49 -4.07
N GLU A 41 8.86 12.59 -3.26
CA GLU A 41 10.27 12.20 -3.24
C GLU A 41 10.38 10.67 -3.11
N PRO A 42 11.42 10.03 -3.67
CA PRO A 42 11.62 8.59 -3.51
C PRO A 42 11.87 8.20 -2.04
N LEU A 43 11.38 7.03 -1.63
CA LEU A 43 11.77 6.42 -0.36
C LEU A 43 13.24 6.01 -0.39
N ILE A 44 13.93 6.22 0.72
CA ILE A 44 15.25 5.63 0.97
C ILE A 44 15.01 4.20 1.48
N PHE A 45 15.40 3.20 0.69
CA PHE A 45 15.29 1.80 1.12
C PHE A 45 16.27 1.47 2.24
N ARG A 46 15.75 0.78 3.26
CA ARG A 46 16.46 0.36 4.49
C ARG A 46 15.95 -1.00 4.94
N GLN A 47 16.56 -1.60 5.96
CA GLN A 47 16.14 -2.90 6.47
C GLN A 47 14.62 -2.98 6.78
N ASN A 48 14.03 -1.87 7.25
CA ASN A 48 12.61 -1.75 7.59
C ASN A 48 11.73 -1.11 6.47
N VAL A 49 12.31 -0.68 5.35
CA VAL A 49 11.59 -0.04 4.23
C VAL A 49 12.06 -0.69 2.93
N GLN A 50 11.25 -1.60 2.38
CA GLN A 50 11.57 -2.36 1.17
C GLN A 50 10.32 -2.51 0.30
N PRO A 51 10.47 -2.61 -1.03
CA PRO A 51 9.36 -2.91 -1.92
C PRO A 51 8.93 -4.38 -1.77
N ILE A 52 7.67 -4.65 -2.05
CA ILE A 52 7.15 -6.01 -2.28
C ILE A 52 7.04 -6.26 -3.78
N ARG A 53 7.26 -7.51 -4.22
CA ARG A 53 7.02 -7.88 -5.61
C ARG A 53 5.53 -7.91 -5.90
N LEU A 54 5.14 -7.38 -7.06
CA LEU A 54 3.79 -7.53 -7.57
C LEU A 54 3.54 -8.99 -7.95
N ALA A 55 2.31 -9.46 -7.71
CA ALA A 55 1.86 -10.75 -8.19
C ALA A 55 1.86 -10.75 -9.73
N ILE A 56 2.17 -11.91 -10.30
CA ILE A 56 1.96 -12.14 -11.73
C ILE A 56 0.47 -12.46 -11.89
N PRO A 57 -0.25 -11.91 -12.89
CA PRO A 57 -1.64 -12.25 -13.10
C PRO A 57 -1.79 -13.77 -13.29
N THR A 58 -2.43 -14.43 -12.33
CA THR A 58 -2.79 -15.84 -12.48
C THR A 58 -3.94 -15.92 -13.47
N ILE A 59 -3.71 -16.55 -14.62
CA ILE A 59 -4.82 -17.07 -15.42
C ILE A 59 -5.27 -18.33 -14.67
N GLU A 60 -6.25 -18.19 -13.79
CA GLU A 60 -6.80 -19.30 -13.01
C GLU A 60 -7.44 -20.32 -13.98
N ALA A 61 -6.71 -21.40 -14.28
CA ALA A 61 -7.33 -22.69 -14.55
C ALA A 61 -7.39 -23.44 -13.21
N SER A 62 -8.48 -23.23 -12.47
CA SER A 62 -8.98 -24.04 -11.35
C SER A 62 -7.93 -24.75 -10.45
N GLY A 63 -7.64 -24.20 -9.27
CA GLY A 63 -7.05 -24.99 -8.18
C GLY A 63 -6.37 -24.13 -7.14
N GLU A 64 -6.82 -24.25 -5.88
CA GLU A 64 -6.39 -23.49 -4.69
C GLU A 64 -4.95 -22.96 -4.70
N VAL A 65 -4.81 -21.66 -4.42
CA VAL A 65 -3.54 -21.07 -4.00
C VAL A 65 -3.65 -20.70 -2.52
N GLN A 66 -3.14 -21.56 -1.63
CA GLN A 66 -2.80 -21.17 -0.26
C GLN A 66 -1.39 -20.59 -0.28
N ASP A 67 -1.27 -19.30 -0.61
CA ASP A 67 -0.05 -18.54 -0.33
C ASP A 67 -0.20 -17.90 1.07
N VAL A 68 0.86 -17.95 1.88
CA VAL A 68 0.82 -17.48 3.27
C VAL A 68 0.62 -15.96 3.28
N LEU A 69 -0.61 -15.51 3.53
CA LEU A 69 -0.94 -14.09 3.63
C LEU A 69 -0.41 -13.52 4.96
N HIS A 70 0.73 -12.85 4.94
CA HIS A 70 1.14 -11.96 6.03
C HIS A 70 0.49 -10.58 5.84
N ALA A 71 -0.64 -10.34 6.51
CA ALA A 71 -1.25 -9.02 6.58
C ALA A 71 -0.74 -8.28 7.82
N LEU A 72 0.04 -7.21 7.63
CA LEU A 72 0.37 -6.26 8.69
C LEU A 72 -0.50 -5.02 8.49
N VAL A 73 -1.57 -4.90 9.27
CA VAL A 73 -2.48 -3.76 9.24
C VAL A 73 -2.34 -3.03 10.57
N THR A 74 -1.93 -1.75 10.55
CA THR A 74 -2.14 -0.88 11.72
C THR A 74 -3.52 -0.27 11.56
N GLY A 75 -4.44 -0.63 12.46
CA GLY A 75 -5.81 -0.14 12.45
C GLY A 75 -5.91 1.29 12.98
N ALA A 76 -6.98 1.99 12.62
CA ALA A 76 -7.31 3.26 13.25
C ALA A 76 -7.72 3.03 14.71
N VAL A 77 -7.04 3.69 15.65
CA VAL A 77 -7.63 3.97 16.96
C VAL A 77 -8.60 5.13 16.74
N SER A 78 -9.90 4.83 16.71
CA SER A 78 -10.99 5.82 16.63
C SER A 78 -11.08 6.65 17.91
#